data_AF-A0A2A2L1W2-F1
#
_entry.id   AF-A0A2A2L1W2-F1
#
_cell.length_a   1.000
_cell.length_b   1.000
_cell.length_c   1.000
_cell.angle_alpha   90.00
_cell.angle_beta   90.00
_cell.angle_gamma   90.00
#
_symmetry.space_group_name_H-M   'P 1'
#
loop_
_entity.id
_entity.type
_entity.pdbx_description
1 polymer ?
#
loop_
_entity_poly.entity_id
_entity_poly.type
_entity_poly.pdbx_seq_one_letter_code
_entity_poly.pdbx_strand_id
1 'polypeptide(L)'
;MAFYKIVGTGDFIDNPDQRMTQDVEKACRILCTDLLGPVVLSPFIILFYTYRTYASSGWYGPVAIYAYFALMTIANKFLLSPIVNLVNEQEKKEGDLRQRHMEVRANVESVAFYRSGLLENVLANQKLNTLLNTQKDLFKRRFYLGLSTNGFDYFGSILSYLIIAVPIFITHDYDGLDGPALNGEVSKNAFFYMYLIFSFTRLLNLSEKFGDMAGVTHRVMELVEELRRLHSDCLETDRPPSTVPSSVVVVASDPDDDQKPNMSKTIEELHGKQLSLERDNDDEEEAQYLLGNS
;
A
#
# COMPACT_ATOMS: atom_id res chain seq x y z
N MET A 1 -28.73 15.86 1.84
CA MET A 1 -27.81 17.00 1.60
C MET A 1 -26.36 16.51 1.44
N ALA A 2 -25.77 15.79 2.41
CA ALA A 2 -24.38 15.33 2.33
C ALA A 2 -24.04 14.44 1.11
N PHE A 3 -24.86 13.41 0.84
CA PHE A 3 -24.64 12.52 -0.33
C PHE A 3 -24.69 13.26 -1.68
N TYR A 4 -25.57 14.26 -1.79
CA TYR A 4 -25.69 15.08 -3.01
C TYR A 4 -24.50 16.03 -3.19
N LYS A 5 -23.93 16.57 -2.11
CA LYS A 5 -22.69 17.38 -2.16
C LYS A 5 -21.46 16.53 -2.52
N ILE A 6 -21.37 15.29 -2.02
CA ILE A 6 -20.28 14.38 -2.37
C ILE A 6 -20.33 14.00 -3.85
N VAL A 7 -21.50 13.62 -4.36
CA VAL A 7 -21.67 13.18 -5.76
C VAL A 7 -21.69 14.36 -6.74
N GLY A 8 -22.19 15.53 -6.33
CA GLY A 8 -22.41 16.69 -7.20
C GLY A 8 -21.36 17.79 -7.11
N THR A 9 -20.48 17.80 -6.10
CA THR A 9 -19.47 18.86 -5.89
C THR A 9 -18.10 18.32 -5.50
N GLY A 10 -17.98 17.02 -5.19
CA GLY A 10 -16.74 16.41 -4.73
C GLY A 10 -15.83 16.00 -5.88
N ASP A 11 -15.01 16.93 -6.38
CA ASP A 11 -13.87 16.61 -7.27
C ASP A 11 -12.78 15.76 -6.57
N PHE A 12 -12.88 15.57 -5.25
CA PHE A 12 -11.87 14.91 -4.43
C PHE A 12 -12.10 13.42 -4.18
N ILE A 13 -13.33 12.89 -4.32
CA ILE A 13 -13.63 11.47 -4.02
C ILE A 13 -14.32 10.79 -5.21
N ASP A 14 -13.63 9.81 -5.79
CA ASP A 14 -14.17 8.94 -6.82
C ASP A 14 -15.04 7.81 -6.22
N ASN A 15 -16.19 7.55 -6.85
CA ASN A 15 -17.07 6.40 -6.58
C ASN A 15 -17.40 6.17 -5.08
N PRO A 16 -18.05 7.14 -4.41
CA PRO A 16 -18.31 7.09 -2.97
C PRO A 16 -19.22 5.91 -2.55
N ASP A 17 -20.10 5.46 -3.43
CA ASP A 17 -20.97 4.29 -3.25
C ASP A 17 -20.15 2.98 -3.18
N GLN A 18 -19.16 2.85 -4.05
CA GLN A 18 -18.23 1.72 -4.05
C GLN A 18 -17.40 1.70 -2.76
N ARG A 19 -16.86 2.86 -2.35
CA ARG A 19 -16.07 2.99 -1.12
C ARG A 19 -16.89 2.62 0.13
N MET A 20 -18.15 3.08 0.21
CA MET A 20 -19.01 2.81 1.38
C MET A 20 -19.43 1.34 1.50
N THR A 21 -19.56 0.63 0.37
CA THR A 21 -20.02 -0.77 0.34
C THR A 21 -18.86 -1.75 0.25
N GLN A 22 -18.19 -1.79 -0.89
CA GLN A 22 -17.18 -2.80 -1.22
C GLN A 22 -15.90 -2.64 -0.41
N ASP A 23 -15.40 -1.41 -0.24
CA ASP A 23 -14.14 -1.19 0.48
C ASP A 23 -14.30 -1.44 1.98
N VAL A 24 -15.42 -1.02 2.58
CA VAL A 24 -15.72 -1.32 3.99
C VAL A 24 -15.85 -2.83 4.22
N GLU A 25 -16.60 -3.54 3.36
CA GLU A 25 -16.72 -5.01 3.45
C GLU A 25 -15.35 -5.69 3.33
N LYS A 26 -14.54 -5.26 2.36
CA LYS A 26 -13.20 -5.80 2.12
C LYS A 26 -12.26 -5.54 3.30
N ALA A 27 -12.29 -4.34 3.88
CA ALA A 27 -11.49 -4.00 5.06
C ALA A 27 -11.85 -4.88 6.25
N CYS A 28 -13.15 -5.03 6.54
CA CYS A 28 -13.62 -5.90 7.62
C CYS A 28 -13.23 -7.36 7.39
N ARG A 29 -13.37 -7.87 6.16
CA ARG A 29 -13.02 -9.25 5.82
C ARG A 29 -11.52 -9.52 6.01
N ILE A 30 -10.67 -8.64 5.49
CA ILE A 30 -9.20 -8.77 5.60
C ILE A 30 -8.77 -8.67 7.07
N LEU A 31 -9.31 -7.70 7.81
CA LEU A 31 -8.98 -7.52 9.23
C LEU A 31 -9.39 -8.75 10.05
N CYS A 32 -10.65 -9.17 9.99
CA CYS A 32 -11.19 -10.20 10.86
C CYS A 32 -10.73 -11.61 10.47
N THR A 33 -10.68 -11.92 9.17
CA THR A 33 -10.38 -13.28 8.69
C THR A 33 -8.88 -13.52 8.55
N ASP A 34 -8.17 -12.56 7.95
CA ASP A 34 -6.80 -12.80 7.47
C ASP A 34 -5.73 -12.25 8.43
N LEU A 35 -6.02 -11.18 9.19
CA LEU A 35 -5.01 -10.48 10.01
C LEU A 35 -5.15 -10.73 11.51
N LEU A 36 -6.35 -10.63 12.08
CA LEU A 36 -6.52 -10.58 13.54
C LEU A 36 -5.91 -11.81 14.25
N GLY A 37 -6.21 -13.02 13.77
CA GLY A 37 -5.67 -14.26 14.33
C GLY A 37 -4.14 -14.35 14.20
N PRO A 38 -3.58 -14.32 12.98
CA PRO A 38 -2.14 -14.42 12.77
C PRO A 38 -1.35 -13.30 13.44
N VAL A 39 -1.80 -12.05 13.40
CA VAL A 39 -1.08 -10.91 14.02
C VAL A 39 -0.98 -11.10 15.53
N VAL A 40 -2.06 -11.52 16.18
CA VAL A 40 -2.07 -11.74 17.63
C VAL A 40 -1.22 -12.96 18.01
N LEU A 41 -1.33 -14.08 17.28
CA LEU A 41 -0.65 -15.33 17.64
C LEU A 41 0.83 -15.37 17.24
N SER A 42 1.23 -14.72 16.14
CA SER A 42 2.60 -14.74 15.62
C SER A 42 3.68 -14.42 16.66
N PRO A 43 3.60 -13.32 17.45
CA PRO A 43 4.64 -13.00 18.42
C PRO A 43 4.77 -14.06 19.53
N PHE A 44 3.66 -14.64 19.99
CA PHE A 44 3.69 -15.70 21.01
C PHE A 44 4.32 -16.98 20.49
N ILE A 45 3.96 -17.38 19.27
CA ILE A 45 4.52 -18.56 18.60
C ILE A 45 6.03 -18.36 18.39
N ILE A 46 6.44 -17.23 17.79
CA ILE A 46 7.85 -16.92 17.53
C ILE A 46 8.64 -16.94 18.84
N LEU A 47 8.17 -16.27 19.89
CA LEU A 47 8.86 -16.24 21.17
C LEU A 47 9.02 -17.63 21.79
N PHE A 48 7.95 -18.44 21.78
CA PHE A 48 7.97 -19.80 22.31
C PHE A 48 8.97 -20.70 21.56
N TYR A 49 8.92 -20.70 20.22
CA TYR A 49 9.80 -21.54 19.41
C TYR A 49 11.24 -21.02 19.38
N THR A 50 11.46 -19.70 19.48
CA THR A 50 12.80 -19.12 19.68
C THR A 50 13.40 -19.58 21.00
N TYR A 51 12.63 -19.60 22.10
CA TYR A 51 13.11 -20.13 23.38
C TYR A 51 13.44 -21.63 23.31
N ARG A 52 12.57 -22.44 22.68
CA ARG A 52 12.84 -23.87 22.46
C ARG A 52 14.09 -24.11 21.61
N THR A 53 14.27 -23.29 20.59
CA THR A 53 15.45 -23.35 19.69
C THR A 53 16.73 -22.98 20.44
N TYR A 54 16.68 -21.93 21.27
CA TYR A 54 17.79 -21.53 22.11
C TYR A 54 18.17 -22.60 23.13
N ALA A 55 17.18 -23.22 23.77
CA ALA A 55 17.40 -24.30 24.73
C ALA A 55 18.03 -25.56 24.11
N SER A 56 17.81 -25.81 22.81
CA SER A 56 18.30 -27.00 22.13
C SER A 56 19.64 -26.82 21.41
N SER A 57 19.87 -25.68 20.76
CA SER A 57 21.08 -25.43 19.94
C SER A 57 21.99 -24.35 20.53
N GLY A 58 21.63 -23.77 21.67
CA GLY A 58 22.27 -22.57 22.19
C GLY A 58 22.00 -21.34 21.32
N TRP A 59 22.96 -20.40 21.31
CA TRP A 59 22.83 -19.13 20.58
C TRP A 59 22.91 -19.27 19.06
N TYR A 60 23.58 -20.30 18.54
CA TYR A 60 23.81 -20.49 17.11
C TYR A 60 22.51 -20.72 16.32
N GLY A 61 21.59 -21.54 16.86
CA GLY A 61 20.33 -21.87 16.21
C GLY A 61 19.44 -20.65 15.94
N PRO A 62 19.03 -19.89 16.98
CA PRO A 62 18.23 -18.69 16.79
C PRO A 62 18.92 -17.65 15.91
N VAL A 63 20.22 -17.39 16.11
CA VAL A 63 20.94 -16.40 15.29
C VAL A 63 20.95 -16.78 13.81
N ALA A 64 21.21 -18.05 13.47
CA ALA A 64 21.19 -18.50 12.09
C ALA A 64 19.81 -18.31 11.45
N ILE A 65 18.73 -18.64 12.16
CA ILE A 65 17.35 -18.49 11.67
C ILE A 65 16.98 -17.02 11.50
N TYR A 66 17.33 -16.15 12.47
CA TYR A 66 17.03 -14.72 12.37
C TYR A 66 17.86 -14.02 11.28
N ALA A 67 19.14 -14.42 11.09
CA ALA A 67 19.96 -13.93 9.99
C ALA A 67 19.39 -14.35 8.64
N TYR A 68 18.96 -15.60 8.52
CA TYR A 68 18.27 -16.11 7.34
C TYR A 68 16.96 -15.35 7.06
N PHE A 69 16.15 -15.11 8.09
CA PHE A 69 14.93 -14.32 7.99
C PHE A 69 15.20 -12.89 7.51
N ALA A 70 16.24 -12.23 8.02
CA ALA A 70 16.62 -10.89 7.58
C ALA A 70 16.99 -10.87 6.08
N LEU A 71 17.81 -11.84 5.63
CA LEU A 71 18.18 -11.98 4.21
C LEU A 71 16.96 -12.24 3.32
N MET A 72 16.09 -13.16 3.74
CA MET A 72 14.85 -13.49 3.05
C MET A 72 13.93 -12.27 2.95
N THR A 73 13.78 -11.50 4.03
CA THR A 73 12.96 -10.29 4.07
C THR A 73 13.49 -9.22 3.13
N ILE A 74 14.80 -8.98 3.12
CA ILE A 74 15.44 -7.99 2.24
C ILE A 74 15.28 -8.40 0.77
N ALA A 75 15.53 -9.67 0.45
CA ALA A 75 15.37 -10.19 -0.91
C ALA A 75 13.92 -10.09 -1.40
N ASN A 76 12.94 -10.53 -0.59
CA ASN A 76 11.52 -10.41 -0.93
C ASN A 76 11.10 -8.96 -1.11
N LYS A 77 11.53 -8.04 -0.23
CA LYS A 77 11.23 -6.61 -0.35
C LYS A 77 11.76 -6.01 -1.65
N PHE A 78 12.98 -6.38 -2.05
CA PHE A 78 13.58 -5.93 -3.30
C PHE A 78 12.82 -6.44 -4.53
N LEU A 79 12.37 -7.70 -4.50
CA LEU A 79 11.58 -8.31 -5.58
C LEU A 79 10.16 -7.74 -5.66
N LEU A 80 9.54 -7.42 -4.51
CA LEU A 80 8.17 -6.91 -4.42
C LEU A 80 8.06 -5.45 -4.87
N SER A 81 9.04 -4.62 -4.53
CA SER A 81 9.04 -3.17 -4.86
C SER A 81 8.68 -2.83 -6.32
N PRO A 82 9.30 -3.43 -7.35
CA PRO A 82 8.94 -3.14 -8.74
C PRO A 82 7.57 -3.71 -9.15
N ILE A 83 7.09 -4.76 -8.49
CA ILE A 83 5.79 -5.38 -8.80
C ILE A 83 4.66 -4.41 -8.45
N VAL A 84 4.75 -3.73 -7.31
CA VAL A 84 3.73 -2.76 -6.87
C VAL A 84 3.54 -1.65 -7.91
N ASN A 85 4.64 -1.10 -8.44
CA ASN A 85 4.56 -0.05 -9.47
C ASN A 85 3.93 -0.57 -10.77
N LEU A 86 4.26 -1.80 -11.18
CA LEU A 86 3.66 -2.42 -12.38
C LEU A 86 2.18 -2.76 -12.19
N VAL A 87 1.75 -3.12 -10.98
CA VAL A 87 0.34 -3.32 -10.65
C VAL A 87 -0.43 -2.02 -10.84
N ASN A 88 0.08 -0.91 -10.28
CA ASN A 88 -0.55 0.40 -10.42
C ASN A 88 -0.62 0.84 -11.90
N GLU A 89 0.44 0.60 -12.68
CA GLU A 89 0.46 0.88 -14.11
C GLU A 89 -0.55 0.02 -14.89
N GLN A 90 -0.69 -1.26 -14.53
CA GLN A 90 -1.68 -2.16 -15.11
C GLN A 90 -3.09 -1.65 -14.83
N GLU A 91 -3.41 -1.30 -13.59
CA GLU A 91 -4.73 -0.79 -13.20
C GLU A 91 -5.08 0.49 -13.96
N LYS A 92 -4.12 1.41 -14.12
CA LYS A 92 -4.31 2.62 -14.93
C LYS A 92 -4.63 2.28 -16.40
N LYS A 93 -3.86 1.38 -17.02
CA LYS A 93 -4.07 0.97 -18.42
C LYS A 93 -5.39 0.22 -18.63
N GLU A 94 -5.83 -0.53 -17.62
CA GLU A 94 -7.14 -1.18 -17.61
C GLU A 94 -8.26 -0.15 -17.51
N GLY A 95 -8.07 0.89 -16.70
CA GLY A 95 -8.94 2.07 -16.64
C GLY A 95 -9.09 2.77 -17.98
N ASP A 96 -7.97 3.09 -18.66
CA ASP A 96 -7.96 3.70 -20.00
C ASP A 96 -8.77 2.89 -21.02
N LEU A 97 -8.62 1.55 -21.00
CA LEU A 97 -9.34 0.66 -21.90
C LEU A 97 -10.86 0.67 -21.60
N ARG A 98 -11.23 0.62 -20.32
CA ARG A 98 -12.64 0.72 -19.91
C ARG A 98 -13.25 2.05 -20.31
N GLN A 99 -12.54 3.15 -20.08
CA GLN A 99 -12.99 4.48 -20.47
C GLN A 99 -13.22 4.55 -21.99
N ARG A 100 -12.31 4.01 -22.80
CA ARG A 100 -12.50 3.99 -24.25
C ARG A 100 -13.74 3.21 -24.68
N HIS A 101 -14.01 2.06 -24.06
CA HIS A 101 -15.23 1.31 -24.32
C HIS A 101 -16.50 2.08 -23.92
N MET A 102 -16.46 2.84 -22.83
CA MET A 102 -17.57 3.68 -22.40
C MET A 102 -17.83 4.82 -23.39
N GLU A 103 -16.78 5.48 -23.89
CA GLU A 103 -16.89 6.53 -24.91
C GLU A 103 -17.51 6.02 -26.22
N VAL A 104 -17.08 4.85 -26.69
CA VAL A 104 -17.62 4.23 -27.91
C VAL A 104 -19.10 3.88 -27.73
N ARG A 105 -19.48 3.36 -26.55
CA ARG A 105 -20.87 3.04 -26.23
C ARG A 105 -21.75 4.28 -26.17
N ALA A 106 -21.25 5.37 -25.58
CA ALA A 106 -21.98 6.62 -25.47
C ALA A 106 -22.19 7.32 -26.83
N ASN A 107 -21.23 7.19 -27.76
CA ASN A 107 -21.23 7.88 -29.06
C ASN A 107 -21.49 6.95 -30.26
N VAL A 108 -22.22 5.84 -30.04
CA VAL A 108 -22.43 4.81 -31.08
C VAL A 108 -23.13 5.37 -32.33
N GLU A 109 -24.05 6.32 -32.16
CA GLU A 109 -24.77 6.95 -33.27
C GLU A 109 -23.82 7.75 -34.17
N SER A 110 -22.93 8.54 -33.58
CA SER A 110 -21.91 9.30 -34.32
C SER A 110 -20.93 8.36 -35.03
N VAL A 111 -20.47 7.30 -34.37
CA VAL A 111 -19.57 6.30 -34.98
C VAL A 111 -20.25 5.60 -36.17
N ALA A 112 -21.54 5.27 -36.06
CA ALA A 112 -22.32 4.67 -37.14
C ALA A 112 -22.53 5.65 -38.31
N PHE A 113 -22.81 6.92 -38.00
CA PHE A 113 -23.01 7.98 -38.99
C PHE A 113 -21.75 8.24 -39.82
N TYR A 114 -20.59 8.36 -39.16
CA TYR A 114 -19.29 8.57 -39.82
C TYR A 114 -18.66 7.27 -40.36
N ARG A 115 -19.29 6.10 -40.15
CA ARG A 115 -18.75 4.77 -40.48
C ARG A 115 -17.33 4.53 -39.95
N SER A 116 -17.00 5.10 -38.80
CA SER A 116 -15.65 5.09 -38.22
C SER A 116 -15.35 3.87 -37.35
N GLY A 117 -16.17 2.81 -37.42
CA GLY A 117 -16.02 1.62 -36.55
C GLY A 117 -14.66 0.93 -36.66
N LEU A 118 -14.02 0.93 -37.83
CA LEU A 118 -12.67 0.36 -38.00
C LEU A 118 -11.60 1.20 -37.31
N LEU A 119 -11.71 2.54 -37.37
CA LEU A 119 -10.82 3.45 -36.65
C LEU A 119 -10.93 3.23 -35.13
N GLU A 120 -12.16 3.17 -34.64
CA GLU A 120 -12.44 2.90 -33.22
C GLU A 120 -11.88 1.55 -32.75
N ASN A 121 -12.00 0.52 -33.59
CA ASN A 121 -11.43 -0.80 -33.31
C ASN A 121 -9.89 -0.75 -33.20
N VAL A 122 -9.21 -0.04 -34.11
CA VAL A 122 -7.75 0.11 -34.08
C VAL A 122 -7.30 0.83 -32.81
N LEU A 123 -7.97 1.92 -32.43
CA LEU A 123 -7.66 2.68 -31.21
C LEU A 123 -7.88 1.84 -29.93
N ALA A 124 -8.99 1.11 -29.85
CA ALA A 124 -9.25 0.20 -28.74
C ALA A 124 -8.20 -0.92 -28.67
N ASN A 125 -7.82 -1.49 -29.80
CA ASN A 125 -6.82 -2.56 -29.87
C ASN A 125 -5.40 -2.07 -29.50
N GLN A 126 -5.07 -0.81 -29.80
CA GLN A 126 -3.83 -0.20 -29.31
C GLN A 126 -3.78 -0.15 -27.79
N LYS A 127 -4.84 0.35 -27.15
CA LYS A 127 -4.96 0.38 -25.68
C LYS A 127 -4.91 -1.02 -25.06
N LEU A 128 -5.59 -1.99 -25.68
CA LEU A 128 -5.55 -3.39 -25.27
C LEU A 128 -4.13 -3.97 -25.36
N ASN A 129 -3.40 -3.74 -26.44
CA ASN A 129 -2.03 -4.22 -26.58
C ASN A 129 -1.09 -3.62 -25.53
N THR A 130 -1.24 -2.33 -25.23
CA THR A 130 -0.47 -1.67 -24.17
C THR A 130 -0.76 -2.29 -22.80
N LEU A 131 -2.02 -2.61 -22.49
CA LEU A 131 -2.41 -3.32 -21.26
C LEU A 131 -1.81 -4.73 -21.22
N LEU A 132 -1.93 -5.50 -22.30
CA LEU A 132 -1.41 -6.87 -22.39
C LEU A 132 0.11 -6.92 -22.22
N ASN A 133 0.86 -5.94 -22.74
CA ASN A 133 2.30 -5.88 -22.57
C ASN A 133 2.68 -5.66 -21.10
N THR A 134 2.02 -4.71 -20.42
CA THR A 134 2.23 -4.50 -18.97
C THR A 134 1.84 -5.73 -18.16
N GLN A 135 0.73 -6.39 -18.50
CA GLN A 135 0.30 -7.62 -17.83
C GLN A 135 1.31 -8.76 -18.01
N LYS A 136 1.91 -8.91 -19.20
CA LYS A 136 2.97 -9.89 -19.44
C LYS A 136 4.21 -9.60 -18.60
N ASP A 137 4.63 -8.35 -18.50
CA ASP A 137 5.79 -7.97 -17.70
C ASP A 137 5.54 -8.17 -16.20
N LEU A 138 4.33 -7.84 -15.73
CA LEU A 138 3.87 -8.14 -14.38
C LEU A 138 3.86 -9.65 -14.10
N PHE A 139 3.38 -10.47 -15.04
CA PHE A 139 3.42 -11.93 -14.90
C PHE A 139 4.86 -12.48 -14.77
N LYS A 140 5.79 -12.00 -15.62
CA LYS A 140 7.22 -12.38 -15.51
C LYS A 140 7.79 -12.04 -14.13
N ARG A 141 7.51 -10.84 -13.62
CA ARG A 141 8.00 -10.40 -12.29
C ARG A 141 7.38 -11.22 -11.16
N ARG A 142 6.07 -11.49 -11.22
CA ARG A 142 5.39 -12.37 -10.27
C ARG A 142 5.94 -13.79 -10.30
N PHE A 143 6.32 -14.29 -11.48
CA PHE A 143 6.99 -15.59 -11.60
C PHE A 143 8.34 -15.61 -10.87
N TYR A 144 9.18 -14.58 -11.03
CA TYR A 144 10.44 -14.49 -10.29
C TYR A 144 10.25 -14.35 -8.77
N LEU A 145 9.26 -13.55 -8.33
CA LEU A 145 8.91 -13.45 -6.91
C LEU A 145 8.50 -14.84 -6.38
N GLY A 146 7.56 -15.51 -7.05
CA GLY A 146 7.09 -16.83 -6.66
C GLY A 146 8.21 -17.87 -6.65
N LEU A 147 9.11 -17.86 -7.64
CA LEU A 147 10.27 -18.74 -7.68
C LEU A 147 11.21 -18.47 -6.49
N SER A 148 11.45 -17.21 -6.14
CA SER A 148 12.28 -16.83 -5.00
C SER A 148 11.65 -17.24 -3.68
N THR A 149 10.36 -16.97 -3.47
CA THR A 149 9.65 -17.31 -2.23
C THR A 149 9.63 -18.83 -2.02
N ASN A 150 9.28 -19.60 -3.05
CA ASN A 150 9.34 -21.07 -2.99
C ASN A 150 10.78 -21.57 -2.76
N GLY A 151 11.76 -20.96 -3.42
CA GLY A 151 13.17 -21.26 -3.21
C GLY A 151 13.60 -21.07 -1.75
N PHE A 152 13.20 -19.95 -1.14
CA PHE A 152 13.45 -19.71 0.28
C PHE A 152 12.77 -20.75 1.17
N ASP A 153 11.54 -21.18 0.90
CA ASP A 153 10.91 -22.22 1.73
C ASP A 153 11.67 -23.56 1.70
N TYR A 154 12.20 -23.95 0.53
CA TYR A 154 13.07 -25.13 0.42
C TYR A 154 14.43 -24.92 1.10
N PHE A 155 15.07 -23.76 0.91
CA PHE A 155 16.34 -23.45 1.56
C PHE A 155 16.21 -23.35 3.09
N GLY A 156 15.10 -22.81 3.60
CA GLY A 156 14.78 -22.79 5.02
C GLY A 156 14.65 -24.20 5.59
N SER A 157 14.01 -25.10 4.84
CA SER A 157 13.93 -26.51 5.21
C SER A 157 15.32 -27.15 5.31
N ILE A 158 16.20 -26.92 4.32
CA ILE A 158 17.59 -27.41 4.35
C ILE A 158 18.38 -26.79 5.52
N LEU A 159 18.21 -25.49 5.75
CA LEU A 159 18.87 -24.78 6.85
C LEU A 159 18.49 -25.38 8.21
N SER A 160 17.23 -25.78 8.40
CA SER A 160 16.81 -26.45 9.63
C SER A 160 17.62 -27.73 9.91
N TYR A 161 17.94 -28.51 8.89
CA TYR A 161 18.78 -29.71 9.00
C TYR A 161 20.25 -29.38 9.25
N LEU A 162 20.77 -28.30 8.67
CA LEU A 162 22.14 -27.84 8.94
C LEU A 162 22.32 -27.40 10.39
N ILE A 163 21.31 -26.75 10.98
CA ILE A 163 21.34 -26.33 12.38
C ILE A 163 21.38 -27.55 13.32
N ILE A 164 20.66 -28.63 12.98
CA ILE A 164 20.70 -29.90 13.74
C ILE A 164 22.10 -30.53 13.73
N ALA A 165 22.86 -30.36 12.65
CA ALA A 165 24.19 -30.93 12.54
C ALA A 165 25.18 -30.33 13.57
N VAL A 166 24.97 -29.09 14.00
CA VAL A 166 25.85 -28.39 14.97
C VAL A 166 25.88 -29.11 16.33
N PRO A 167 24.76 -29.30 17.05
CA PRO A 167 24.83 -29.95 18.36
C PRO A 167 25.17 -31.45 18.27
N ILE A 168 24.96 -32.11 17.12
CA ILE A 168 25.37 -33.51 16.90
C ILE A 168 26.88 -33.63 16.70
N PHE A 169 27.49 -32.82 15.82
CA PHE A 169 28.89 -33.01 15.41
C PHE A 169 29.88 -32.08 16.09
N ILE A 170 29.45 -30.91 16.58
CA ILE A 170 30.35 -29.87 17.10
C ILE A 170 30.25 -29.81 18.62
N THR A 171 29.05 -29.79 19.17
CA THR A 171 28.83 -29.58 20.60
C THR A 171 28.88 -30.89 21.39
N HIS A 172 28.77 -32.05 20.72
CA HIS A 172 28.81 -33.39 21.33
C HIS A 172 27.78 -33.58 22.46
N ASP A 173 26.73 -32.77 22.50
CA ASP A 173 25.69 -32.78 23.55
C ASP A 173 24.91 -34.10 23.62
N TYR A 174 25.03 -34.92 22.56
CA TYR A 174 24.30 -36.16 22.39
C TYR A 174 25.15 -37.44 22.54
N ASP A 175 26.45 -37.33 22.84
CA ASP A 175 27.38 -38.47 22.88
C ASP A 175 27.03 -39.52 23.95
N GLY A 176 26.22 -39.15 24.94
CA GLY A 176 25.76 -40.05 26.02
C GLY A 176 24.40 -40.71 25.80
N LEU A 177 23.73 -40.47 24.67
CA LEU A 177 22.36 -40.95 24.41
C LEU A 177 22.36 -42.20 23.53
N ASP A 178 21.48 -43.16 23.88
CA ASP A 178 21.24 -44.35 23.07
C ASP A 178 20.58 -43.99 21.73
N GLY A 179 20.82 -44.78 20.69
CA GLY A 179 20.38 -44.49 19.31
C GLY A 179 18.89 -44.12 19.16
N PRO A 180 17.94 -44.82 19.81
CA PRO A 180 16.52 -44.47 19.78
C PRO A 180 16.22 -43.13 20.47
N ALA A 181 16.89 -42.82 21.58
CA ALA A 181 16.68 -41.57 22.32
C ALA A 181 17.24 -40.37 21.55
N LEU A 182 18.39 -40.54 20.89
CA LEU A 182 18.99 -39.55 20.00
C LEU A 182 18.03 -39.17 18.86
N ASN A 183 17.47 -40.18 18.18
CA ASN A 183 16.54 -39.94 17.07
C ASN A 183 15.29 -39.17 17.53
N GLY A 184 14.78 -39.45 18.74
CA GLY A 184 13.64 -38.75 19.31
C GLY A 184 13.94 -37.27 19.59
N GLU A 185 15.07 -36.98 20.23
CA GLU A 185 15.50 -35.60 20.52
C GLU A 185 15.80 -34.81 19.25
N VAL A 186 16.52 -35.41 18.30
CA VAL A 186 16.82 -34.79 17.00
C VAL A 186 15.54 -34.45 16.24
N SER A 187 14.57 -35.38 16.19
CA SER A 187 13.29 -35.14 15.50
C SER A 187 12.48 -34.03 16.15
N LYS A 188 12.46 -33.98 17.49
CA LYS A 188 11.81 -32.91 18.26
C LYS A 188 12.44 -31.54 17.96
N ASN A 189 13.76 -31.48 17.95
CA ASN A 189 14.49 -30.23 17.72
C ASN A 189 14.38 -29.77 16.27
N ALA A 190 14.40 -30.70 15.31
CA ALA A 190 14.09 -30.44 13.90
C ALA A 190 12.73 -29.77 13.73
N PHE A 191 11.72 -30.30 14.43
CA PHE A 191 10.38 -29.74 14.40
C PHE A 191 10.36 -28.31 14.93
N PHE A 192 11.06 -28.01 16.02
CA PHE A 192 11.14 -26.64 16.55
C PHE A 192 11.77 -25.65 15.57
N TYR A 193 12.88 -26.02 14.93
CA TYR A 193 13.58 -25.14 13.98
C TYR A 193 12.73 -24.89 12.73
N MET A 194 12.17 -25.97 12.18
CA MET A 194 11.30 -25.90 11.01
C MET A 194 10.07 -25.04 11.29
N TYR A 195 9.44 -25.21 12.47
CA TYR A 195 8.27 -24.43 12.85
C TYR A 195 8.59 -22.94 13.04
N LEU A 196 9.77 -22.62 13.59
CA LEU A 196 10.23 -21.24 13.73
C LEU A 196 10.45 -20.58 12.35
N ILE A 197 11.10 -21.28 11.43
CA ILE A 197 11.30 -20.81 10.05
C ILE A 197 9.95 -20.58 9.35
N PHE A 198 9.02 -21.54 9.43
CA PHE A 198 7.69 -21.37 8.84
C PHE A 198 6.87 -20.25 9.48
N SER A 199 7.07 -19.98 10.78
CA SER A 199 6.43 -18.84 11.45
C SER A 199 6.91 -17.51 10.86
N PHE A 200 8.20 -17.41 10.54
CA PHE A 200 8.76 -16.25 9.86
C PHE A 200 8.29 -16.10 8.41
N THR A 201 8.22 -17.20 7.64
CA THR A 201 7.60 -17.17 6.30
C THR A 201 6.15 -16.71 6.37
N ARG A 202 5.38 -17.22 7.33
CA ARG A 202 3.99 -16.81 7.53
C ARG A 202 3.88 -15.31 7.85
N LEU A 203 4.80 -14.78 8.65
CA LEU A 203 4.84 -13.35 8.99
C LEU A 203 5.14 -12.49 7.75
N LEU A 204 6.00 -12.95 6.84
CA LEU A 204 6.25 -12.25 5.57
C LEU A 204 5.01 -12.20 4.70
N ASN A 205 4.32 -13.34 4.53
CA ASN A 205 3.06 -13.40 3.78
C ASN A 205 1.96 -12.53 4.41
N LEU A 206 1.97 -12.38 5.74
CA LEU A 206 1.06 -11.50 6.46
C LEU A 206 1.31 -10.02 6.14
N SER A 207 2.55 -9.63 5.84
CA SER A 207 2.86 -8.24 5.47
C SER A 207 2.21 -7.81 4.16
N GLU A 208 2.04 -8.74 3.20
CA GLU A 208 1.30 -8.46 1.96
C GLU A 208 -0.18 -8.18 2.26
N LYS A 209 -0.79 -8.98 3.13
CA LYS A 209 -2.17 -8.75 3.61
C LYS A 209 -2.32 -7.44 4.36
N PHE A 210 -1.30 -7.06 5.12
CA PHE A 210 -1.25 -5.77 5.79
C PHE A 210 -1.20 -4.62 4.78
N GLY A 211 -0.45 -4.77 3.68
CA GLY A 211 -0.43 -3.82 2.56
C GLY A 211 -1.79 -3.68 1.88
N ASP A 212 -2.45 -4.81 1.57
CA ASP A 212 -3.81 -4.82 1.02
C ASP A 212 -4.79 -4.10 1.96
N MET A 213 -4.71 -4.37 3.26
CA MET A 213 -5.55 -3.71 4.26
C MET A 213 -5.27 -2.21 4.32
N ALA A 214 -4.01 -1.79 4.32
CA ALA A 214 -3.62 -0.39 4.38
C ALA A 214 -4.18 0.40 3.18
N GLY A 215 -4.12 -0.16 1.97
CA GLY A 215 -4.68 0.48 0.77
C GLY A 215 -6.19 0.68 0.86
N VAL A 216 -6.94 -0.35 1.27
CA VAL A 216 -8.40 -0.25 1.43
C VAL A 216 -8.76 0.69 2.58
N THR A 217 -8.03 0.61 3.70
CA THR A 217 -8.25 1.49 4.86
C THR A 217 -8.02 2.95 4.51
N HIS A 218 -7.00 3.26 3.70
CA HIS A 218 -6.76 4.63 3.22
C HIS A 218 -7.97 5.19 2.45
N ARG A 219 -8.54 4.41 1.53
CA ARG A 219 -9.73 4.83 0.75
C ARG A 219 -10.97 5.05 1.63
N VAL A 220 -11.17 4.20 2.64
CA VAL A 220 -12.27 4.34 3.61
C VAL A 220 -12.03 5.55 4.52
N MET A 221 -10.79 5.78 4.95
CA MET A 221 -10.43 6.90 5.81
C MET A 221 -10.65 8.24 5.11
N GLU A 222 -10.24 8.36 3.85
CA GLU A 222 -10.49 9.53 3.01
C GLU A 222 -12.00 9.83 2.88
N LEU A 223 -12.84 8.80 2.69
CA LEU A 223 -14.30 8.96 2.68
C LEU A 223 -14.85 9.46 4.02
N VAL A 224 -14.36 8.91 5.13
CA VAL A 224 -14.81 9.30 6.48
C VAL A 224 -14.38 10.73 6.82
N GLU A 225 -13.18 11.14 6.41
CA GLU A 225 -12.67 12.50 6.59
C GLU A 225 -13.52 13.52 5.85
N GLU A 226 -13.85 13.26 4.58
CA GLU A 226 -14.70 14.17 3.81
C GLU A 226 -16.14 14.19 4.29
N LEU A 227 -16.70 13.07 4.74
CA LEU A 227 -18.00 13.05 5.39
C LEU A 227 -18.02 13.90 6.67
N ARG A 228 -16.94 13.86 7.48
CA ARG A 228 -16.80 14.69 8.68
C ARG A 228 -16.63 16.18 8.34
N ARG A 229 -15.87 16.50 7.29
CA ARG A 229 -15.72 17.87 6.80
C ARG A 229 -17.06 18.46 6.38
N LEU A 230 -17.79 17.77 5.50
CA LEU A 230 -19.12 18.21 5.04
C LEU A 230 -20.15 18.31 6.16
N HIS A 231 -20.08 17.43 7.16
CA HIS A 231 -20.93 17.53 8.35
C HIS A 231 -20.64 18.81 9.15
N SER A 232 -19.36 19.13 9.34
CA SER A 232 -18.93 20.35 10.05
C SER A 232 -19.33 21.62 9.30
N ASP A 233 -19.11 21.66 7.98
CA ASP A 233 -19.54 22.79 7.13
C ASP A 233 -21.06 23.01 7.22
N CYS A 234 -21.84 21.93 7.24
CA CYS A 234 -23.29 22.02 7.37
C CYS A 234 -23.70 22.63 8.72
N LEU A 235 -23.01 22.27 9.81
CA LEU A 235 -23.26 22.84 11.13
C LEU A 235 -22.87 24.33 11.22
N GLU A 236 -21.84 24.76 10.49
CA GLU A 236 -21.48 26.18 10.42
C GLU A 236 -22.47 27.00 9.58
N THR A 237 -23.02 26.40 8.52
CA THR A 237 -23.99 27.08 7.63
C THR A 237 -25.38 27.21 8.28
N ASP A 238 -25.75 26.31 9.20
CA ASP A 238 -27.04 26.31 9.91
C ASP A 238 -27.02 27.14 11.21
N ARG A 239 -25.90 27.82 11.53
CA ARG A 239 -25.90 28.84 12.59
C ARG A 239 -26.78 30.01 12.13
N PRO A 240 -27.75 30.48 12.95
CA PRO A 240 -28.43 31.73 12.65
C PRO A 240 -27.38 32.84 12.52
N PRO A 241 -27.59 33.85 11.64
CA PRO A 241 -26.65 34.95 11.51
C PRO A 241 -26.49 35.58 12.89
N SER A 242 -25.31 35.38 13.50
CA SER A 242 -24.98 36.07 14.73
C SER A 242 -25.01 37.55 14.38
N THR A 243 -25.88 38.29 15.05
CA THR A 243 -25.98 39.76 15.00
C THR A 243 -24.78 40.45 15.64
N VAL A 244 -23.71 39.70 15.95
CA VAL A 244 -22.46 40.25 16.45
C VAL A 244 -21.42 40.15 15.33
N PRO A 245 -20.89 41.28 14.83
CA PRO A 245 -19.81 41.25 13.86
C PRO A 245 -18.63 40.50 14.46
N SER A 246 -17.96 39.67 13.64
CA SER A 246 -16.67 39.04 13.96
C SER A 246 -15.58 40.10 14.11
N SER A 247 -15.64 40.91 15.16
CA SER A 247 -14.49 41.62 15.68
C SER A 247 -13.89 40.75 16.78
N VAL A 248 -12.80 40.07 16.39
CA VAL A 248 -11.69 39.69 17.26
C VAL A 248 -12.08 38.81 18.46
N VAL A 249 -12.02 37.50 18.26
CA VAL A 249 -11.74 36.58 19.38
C VAL A 249 -10.29 36.83 19.77
N VAL A 250 -10.08 37.80 20.67
CA VAL A 250 -8.83 37.92 21.42
C VAL A 250 -8.79 36.67 22.30
N VAL A 251 -7.97 35.70 21.90
CA VAL A 251 -7.55 34.63 22.79
C VAL A 251 -6.82 35.30 23.94
N ALA A 252 -7.47 35.38 25.09
CA ALA A 252 -6.82 35.78 26.33
C ALA A 252 -5.85 34.66 26.72
N SER A 253 -4.57 34.88 26.44
CA SER A 253 -3.49 34.15 27.10
C SER A 253 -3.25 34.79 28.46
N ASP A 254 -3.37 34.00 29.53
CA ASP A 254 -2.87 34.38 30.86
C ASP A 254 -1.34 34.59 30.83
N PRO A 255 -0.81 35.41 31.75
CA PRO A 255 0.49 36.04 31.61
C PRO A 255 1.59 35.11 32.15
N ASP A 256 2.60 34.85 31.34
CA ASP A 256 4.00 34.62 31.71
C ASP A 256 4.72 34.06 30.49
N ASP A 257 5.36 34.92 29.69
CA ASP A 257 6.78 34.79 29.32
C ASP A 257 7.20 35.96 28.40
N ASP A 258 8.27 36.64 28.79
CA ASP A 258 8.86 37.78 28.10
C ASP A 258 9.67 37.34 26.87
N GLN A 259 9.14 37.48 25.64
CA GLN A 259 9.92 37.96 24.47
C GLN A 259 9.12 38.13 23.16
N LYS A 260 9.12 39.37 22.64
CA LYS A 260 8.90 39.75 21.22
C LYS A 260 10.01 40.76 20.86
N PRO A 261 10.38 40.98 19.57
CA PRO A 261 9.50 41.04 18.38
C PRO A 261 10.09 40.30 17.14
N ASN A 262 9.38 39.93 16.07
CA ASN A 262 8.84 40.79 15.00
C ASN A 262 8.21 39.86 13.93
N MET A 263 6.89 39.83 13.74
CA MET A 263 6.25 39.03 12.66
C MET A 263 5.16 39.82 11.91
N SER A 264 5.01 41.11 12.19
CA SER A 264 3.98 41.96 11.56
C SER A 264 4.42 42.60 10.24
N LYS A 265 5.69 42.49 9.85
CA LYS A 265 6.22 43.11 8.61
C LYS A 265 6.26 42.18 7.39
N THR A 266 6.20 40.86 7.59
CA THR A 266 6.38 39.89 6.49
C THR A 266 5.11 39.65 5.67
N ILE A 267 3.93 39.95 6.23
CA ILE A 267 2.64 39.67 5.57
C ILE A 267 2.27 40.76 4.55
N GLU A 268 2.70 42.02 4.74
CA GLU A 268 2.45 43.09 3.76
C GLU A 268 3.32 42.98 2.49
N GLU A 269 4.55 42.46 2.59
CA GLU A 269 5.45 42.32 1.42
C GLU A 269 5.03 41.20 0.45
N LEU A 270 4.35 40.15 0.94
CA LEU A 270 3.88 39.04 0.10
C LEU A 270 2.64 39.42 -0.72
N HIS A 271 1.75 40.24 -0.16
CA HIS A 271 0.52 40.65 -0.84
C HIS A 271 0.79 41.69 -1.94
N GLY A 272 1.83 42.52 -1.79
CA GLY A 272 2.25 43.49 -2.82
C GLY A 272 2.94 42.87 -4.04
N LYS A 273 3.51 41.67 -3.90
CA LYS A 273 4.29 41.01 -4.97
C LYS A 273 3.48 40.06 -5.86
N GLN A 274 2.33 39.57 -5.38
CA GLN A 274 1.48 38.68 -6.17
C GLN A 274 0.62 39.42 -7.21
N LEU A 275 0.36 40.72 -7.03
CA LEU A 275 -0.46 41.50 -7.96
C LEU A 275 0.29 41.93 -9.25
N SER A 276 1.60 41.68 -9.35
CA SER A 276 2.45 42.16 -10.45
C SER A 276 3.01 41.08 -11.37
N LEU A 277 2.57 39.82 -11.26
CA LEU A 277 3.09 38.71 -12.08
C LEU A 277 2.08 38.07 -13.04
N GLU A 278 0.88 38.64 -13.21
CA GLU A 278 -0.03 38.28 -14.31
C GLU A 278 0.01 39.35 -15.40
N ARG A 279 1.08 39.33 -16.22
CA ARG A 279 1.11 39.81 -17.62
C ARG A 279 2.50 39.57 -18.25
N ASP A 280 2.75 38.32 -18.66
CA ASP A 280 3.72 37.93 -19.69
C ASP A 280 2.91 37.01 -20.64
N ASN A 281 2.33 37.47 -21.76
CA ASN A 281 2.89 37.87 -23.06
C ASN A 281 3.55 36.78 -23.92
N ASP A 282 3.44 35.49 -23.55
CA ASP A 282 4.01 34.38 -24.36
C ASP A 282 2.97 33.49 -25.08
N ASP A 283 1.67 33.60 -24.77
CA ASP A 283 0.65 32.70 -25.33
C ASP A 283 0.10 33.13 -26.71
N GLU A 284 0.38 34.36 -27.17
CA GLU A 284 -0.05 34.82 -28.51
C GLU A 284 0.91 34.43 -29.64
N GLU A 285 2.17 34.10 -29.33
CA GLU A 285 3.19 33.77 -30.35
C GLU A 285 3.18 32.28 -30.72
N GLU A 286 2.82 31.38 -29.79
CA GLU A 286 2.76 29.93 -30.04
C GLU A 286 1.55 29.51 -30.88
N ALA A 287 0.45 30.28 -30.82
CA ALA A 287 -0.76 30.05 -31.60
C ALA A 287 -0.59 30.38 -33.10
N GLN A 288 0.32 31.30 -33.45
CA GLN A 288 0.58 31.66 -34.85
C GLN A 288 1.50 30.66 -35.58
N TYR A 289 2.32 29.89 -34.86
CA TYR A 289 3.26 28.94 -35.48
C TYR A 289 2.58 27.64 -35.95
N LEU A 290 1.45 27.25 -35.35
CA LEU A 290 0.73 26.01 -35.67
C LEU A 290 -0.28 26.14 -36.83
N LEU A 291 -0.63 27.35 -37.25
CA LEU A 291 -1.59 27.61 -38.33
C LEU A 291 -0.93 28.00 -39.67
N GLY A 292 0.39 28.12 -39.71
CA GLY A 292 1.15 28.56 -40.89
C GLY A 292 2.15 27.53 -41.39
N ASN A 293 1.67 26.41 -41.95
CA ASN A 293 2.47 25.63 -42.90
C ASN A 293 1.54 24.80 -43.81
N SER A 294 1.24 25.39 -44.98
CA SER A 294 0.89 24.68 -46.22
C SER A 294 2.13 24.61 -47.09
#